data_AF-A0A973A223-F1
#
_entry.id   AF-A0A973A223-F1
#
_cell.length_a   1.000
_cell.length_b   1.000
_cell.length_c   1.000
_cell.angle_alpha   90.00
_cell.angle_beta   90.00
_cell.angle_gamma   90.00
#
_symmetry.space_group_name_H-M   'P 1'
#
loop_
_entity.id
_entity.type
_entity.pdbx_description
1 polymer ?
#
loop_
_entity_poly.entity_id
_entity_poly.type
_entity_poly.pdbx_seq_one_letter_code
_entity_poly.pdbx_strand_id
1 'polypeptide(L)'
;WPGQIKPGLRIEAIGDAVDLLPTLAECVNIPLISQKPLDGRSLKPLLLGTQQAWPDRFLFHYGGRAKKGRKGPALSVRNQRFRLDAAGQLFDMQADLGQERDVARTHPEVLKSMQSAANQFVAELAGAIGPDNRPFPVGFSTSTLLPARDGKTTGEIQRSGRAPNCSYFKNWTRKGDKIFWDVEVTQTGDYDVIAYYACPKSDLGATFELTFNGATLQGKVIQVNDPPLRGAENDRTPNRGSESYVKTFKPMHVGTVRLEKGRGELALRAIDIPGNQVMEVRLLNFMRK
;
A
#
# COMPACT_ATOMS: atom_id res chain seq x y z
N TRP A 1 2.76 -11.39 -28.49
CA TRP A 1 2.08 -12.62 -28.93
C TRP A 1 2.47 -12.90 -30.38
N PRO A 2 3.64 -13.53 -30.61
CA PRO A 2 4.14 -13.80 -31.95
C PRO A 2 3.12 -14.58 -32.79
N GLY A 3 2.96 -14.19 -34.06
CA GLY A 3 2.02 -14.82 -34.97
C GLY A 3 0.54 -14.46 -34.77
N GLN A 4 0.20 -13.63 -33.77
CA GLN A 4 -1.18 -13.24 -33.46
C GLN A 4 -1.36 -11.72 -33.43
N ILE A 5 -0.47 -11.02 -32.71
CA ILE A 5 -0.44 -9.55 -32.72
C ILE A 5 0.59 -9.08 -33.74
N LYS A 6 0.16 -8.23 -34.68
CA LYS A 6 1.06 -7.65 -35.69
C LYS A 6 2.19 -6.84 -35.02
N PRO A 7 3.47 -7.11 -35.34
CA PRO A 7 4.58 -6.29 -34.85
C PRO A 7 4.41 -4.81 -35.22
N GLY A 8 4.70 -3.91 -34.29
CA GLY A 8 4.57 -2.47 -34.49
C GLY A 8 3.12 -1.95 -34.56
N LEU A 9 2.11 -2.77 -34.26
CA LEU A 9 0.72 -2.32 -34.16
C LEU A 9 0.60 -1.21 -33.12
N ARG A 10 -0.06 -0.11 -33.51
CA ARG A 10 -0.43 1.00 -32.64
C ARG A 10 -1.95 1.05 -32.50
N ILE A 11 -2.42 1.11 -31.26
CA ILE A 11 -3.83 1.23 -30.90
C ILE A 11 -3.98 2.54 -30.15
N GLU A 12 -4.79 3.46 -30.69
CA GLU A 12 -5.01 4.79 -30.09
C GLU A 12 -6.19 4.82 -29.11
N ALA A 13 -7.08 3.83 -29.22
CA ALA A 13 -8.18 3.63 -28.29
C ALA A 13 -7.65 3.43 -26.87
N ILE A 14 -8.19 4.18 -25.91
CA ILE A 14 -7.78 4.07 -24.52
C ILE A 14 -8.33 2.80 -23.85
N GLY A 15 -7.51 2.21 -22.99
CA GLY A 15 -7.85 1.09 -22.12
C GLY A 15 -7.46 1.37 -20.67
N ASP A 16 -7.84 0.46 -19.77
CA ASP A 16 -7.51 0.52 -18.35
C ASP A 16 -7.12 -0.87 -17.83
N ALA A 17 -6.50 -0.93 -16.65
CA ALA A 17 -6.05 -2.18 -16.03
C ALA A 17 -7.21 -3.18 -15.81
N VAL A 18 -8.44 -2.68 -15.62
CA VAL A 18 -9.65 -3.53 -15.49
C VAL A 18 -9.94 -4.36 -16.74
N ASP A 19 -9.43 -3.95 -17.91
CA ASP A 19 -9.61 -4.66 -19.17
C ASP A 19 -8.69 -5.89 -19.29
N LEU A 20 -7.63 -5.98 -18.48
CA LEU A 20 -6.67 -7.07 -18.58
C LEU A 20 -7.32 -8.42 -18.30
N LEU A 21 -8.16 -8.51 -17.28
CA LEU A 21 -8.85 -9.75 -16.94
C LEU A 21 -9.71 -10.29 -18.10
N PRO A 22 -10.68 -9.54 -18.65
CA PRO A 22 -11.48 -10.04 -19.76
C PRO A 22 -10.66 -10.26 -21.04
N THR A 23 -9.63 -9.44 -21.29
CA THR A 23 -8.74 -9.62 -22.44
C THR A 23 -7.97 -10.94 -22.36
N LEU A 24 -7.31 -11.19 -21.23
CA LEU A 24 -6.49 -12.38 -21.06
C LEU A 24 -7.35 -13.64 -21.07
N ALA A 25 -8.50 -13.64 -20.38
CA ALA A 25 -9.44 -14.75 -20.39
C ALA A 25 -9.91 -15.10 -21.82
N GLU A 26 -10.26 -14.09 -22.62
CA GLU A 26 -10.64 -14.30 -24.02
C GLU A 26 -9.46 -14.78 -24.89
N CYS A 27 -8.23 -14.33 -24.62
CA CYS A 27 -7.04 -14.80 -25.33
C CYS A 27 -6.75 -16.29 -25.09
N VAL A 28 -7.08 -16.82 -23.91
CA VAL A 28 -6.89 -18.24 -23.56
C VAL A 28 -8.18 -19.07 -23.59
N ASN A 29 -9.28 -18.51 -24.09
CA ASN A 29 -10.59 -19.16 -24.19
C ASN A 29 -11.13 -19.69 -22.85
N ILE A 30 -10.86 -18.97 -21.75
CA ILE A 30 -11.42 -19.27 -20.43
C ILE A 30 -12.71 -18.47 -20.24
N PRO A 31 -13.85 -19.11 -19.91
CA PRO A 31 -15.07 -18.39 -19.61
C PRO A 31 -14.92 -17.59 -18.31
N LEU A 32 -15.36 -16.34 -18.33
CA LEU A 32 -15.41 -15.50 -17.13
C LEU A 32 -16.67 -15.83 -16.33
N ILE A 33 -16.49 -16.51 -15.20
CA ILE A 33 -17.57 -16.80 -14.26
C ILE A 33 -17.41 -15.82 -13.09
N SER A 34 -18.31 -14.85 -12.99
CA SER A 34 -18.31 -13.87 -11.90
C SER A 34 -19.73 -13.67 -11.37
N GLN A 35 -19.84 -13.56 -10.04
CA GLN A 35 -21.09 -13.18 -9.37
C GLN A 35 -21.39 -11.68 -9.51
N LYS A 36 -20.42 -10.90 -9.98
CA LYS A 36 -20.53 -9.45 -10.21
C LYS A 36 -20.21 -9.10 -11.66
N PRO A 37 -20.83 -8.07 -12.25
CA PRO A 37 -20.41 -7.54 -13.53
C PRO A 37 -18.91 -7.18 -13.52
N LEU A 38 -18.27 -7.28 -14.69
CA LEU A 38 -16.91 -6.80 -14.88
C LEU A 38 -16.94 -5.33 -15.32
N ASP A 39 -16.05 -4.52 -14.75
CA ASP A 39 -15.89 -3.11 -15.16
C ASP A 39 -15.12 -2.98 -16.49
N GLY A 40 -14.27 -3.96 -16.79
CA GLY A 40 -13.45 -4.00 -18.01
C GLY A 40 -14.16 -4.64 -19.21
N ARG A 41 -13.63 -4.37 -20.40
CA ARG A 41 -13.99 -5.08 -21.64
C ARG A 41 -12.73 -5.64 -22.29
N SER A 42 -12.85 -6.75 -23.00
CA SER A 42 -11.69 -7.31 -23.70
C SER A 42 -11.18 -6.37 -24.79
N LEU A 43 -9.86 -6.17 -24.83
CA LEU A 43 -9.16 -5.43 -25.89
C LEU A 43 -8.67 -6.35 -27.00
N LYS A 44 -8.92 -7.68 -26.92
CA LYS A 44 -8.49 -8.65 -27.93
C LYS A 44 -8.90 -8.26 -29.36
N PRO A 45 -10.12 -7.74 -29.64
CA PRO A 45 -10.46 -7.31 -30.99
C PRO A 45 -9.56 -6.20 -31.55
N LEU A 46 -9.11 -5.27 -30.70
CA LEU A 46 -8.15 -4.25 -31.08
C LEU A 46 -6.76 -4.83 -31.30
N LEU A 47 -6.32 -5.75 -30.42
CA LEU A 47 -5.02 -6.41 -30.51
C LEU A 47 -4.86 -7.27 -31.76
N LEU A 48 -5.95 -7.89 -32.22
CA LEU A 48 -5.99 -8.72 -33.42
C LEU A 48 -6.43 -7.94 -34.68
N GLY A 49 -6.77 -6.66 -34.55
CA GLY A 49 -7.23 -5.82 -35.65
C GLY A 49 -8.58 -6.24 -36.24
N THR A 50 -9.39 -7.00 -35.50
CA THR A 50 -10.71 -7.48 -35.96
C THR A 50 -11.83 -6.47 -35.75
N GLN A 51 -11.56 -5.38 -35.04
CA GLN A 51 -12.51 -4.28 -34.84
C GLN A 51 -11.82 -2.92 -34.95
N GLN A 52 -12.31 -2.07 -35.84
CA GLN A 52 -11.77 -0.73 -36.06
C GLN A 52 -12.61 0.37 -35.37
N ALA A 53 -13.93 0.22 -35.34
CA ALA A 53 -14.82 1.11 -34.60
C ALA A 53 -14.86 0.71 -33.12
N TRP A 54 -14.25 1.51 -32.26
CA TRP A 54 -14.18 1.27 -30.82
C TRP A 54 -15.09 2.23 -30.06
N PRO A 55 -16.18 1.76 -29.41
CA PRO A 55 -17.11 2.65 -28.72
C PRO A 55 -16.41 3.41 -27.58
N ASP A 56 -16.67 4.71 -27.47
CA ASP A 56 -16.20 5.52 -26.36
C ASP A 56 -16.84 5.06 -25.04
N ARG A 57 -16.15 5.28 -23.92
CA ARG A 57 -16.65 4.96 -22.58
C ARG A 57 -15.95 5.82 -21.53
N PHE A 58 -16.52 5.82 -20.33
CA PHE A 58 -15.86 6.39 -19.17
C PHE A 58 -14.99 5.35 -18.45
N LEU A 59 -13.76 5.75 -18.17
CA LEU A 59 -12.80 5.07 -17.30
C LEU A 59 -12.70 5.86 -16.00
N PHE A 60 -12.68 5.15 -14.88
CA PHE A 60 -12.75 5.74 -13.55
C PHE A 60 -11.47 5.43 -12.77
N HIS A 61 -10.81 6.49 -12.27
CA HIS A 61 -9.69 6.32 -11.36
C HIS A 61 -10.09 6.86 -9.98
N TYR A 62 -10.27 5.93 -9.04
CA TYR A 62 -10.67 6.23 -7.66
C TYR A 62 -9.49 6.07 -6.69
N GLY A 63 -9.01 7.19 -6.17
CA GLY A 63 -7.93 7.28 -5.19
C GLY A 63 -8.39 7.24 -3.73
N GLY A 64 -9.63 6.81 -3.45
CA GLY A 64 -10.19 6.76 -2.11
C GLY A 64 -10.86 8.06 -1.65
N ARG A 65 -10.91 8.24 -0.33
CA ARG A 65 -11.50 9.42 0.31
C ARG A 65 -10.75 10.70 -0.04
N ALA A 66 -11.45 11.81 0.07
CA ALA A 66 -10.87 13.15 -0.07
C ALA A 66 -9.58 13.27 0.77
N LYS A 67 -8.50 13.74 0.16
CA LYS A 67 -7.32 14.18 0.92
C LYS A 67 -7.72 15.42 1.74
N LYS A 68 -7.07 15.62 2.90
CA LYS A 68 -7.30 16.77 3.79
C LYS A 68 -7.34 18.08 2.98
N GLY A 69 -8.43 18.83 3.06
CA GLY A 69 -8.64 20.09 2.34
C GLY A 69 -9.29 20.00 0.96
N ARG A 70 -9.66 18.81 0.45
CA ARG A 70 -10.44 18.65 -0.79
C ARG A 70 -11.89 18.27 -0.48
N LYS A 71 -12.83 18.76 -1.31
CA LYS A 71 -14.24 18.35 -1.27
C LYS A 71 -14.43 17.14 -2.19
N GLY A 72 -15.08 16.09 -1.71
CA GLY A 72 -15.42 14.91 -2.52
C GLY A 72 -14.30 13.85 -2.65
N PRO A 73 -14.63 12.63 -3.11
CA PRO A 73 -13.66 11.56 -3.29
C PRO A 73 -12.59 11.95 -4.31
N ALA A 74 -11.40 11.35 -4.20
CA ALA A 74 -10.35 11.52 -5.18
C ALA A 74 -10.67 10.73 -6.46
N LEU A 75 -11.63 11.19 -7.26
CA LEU A 75 -12.12 10.52 -8.46
C LEU A 75 -11.77 11.31 -9.72
N SER A 76 -11.26 10.63 -10.75
CA SER A 76 -11.12 11.16 -12.10
C SER A 76 -11.90 10.30 -13.08
N VAL A 77 -12.56 10.94 -14.05
CA VAL A 77 -13.29 10.29 -15.13
C VAL A 77 -12.61 10.64 -16.45
N ARG A 78 -12.34 9.65 -17.29
CA ARG A 78 -11.70 9.83 -18.58
C ARG A 78 -12.48 9.13 -19.69
N ASN A 79 -12.70 9.78 -20.82
CA ASN A 79 -13.08 9.13 -22.06
C ASN A 79 -11.98 9.34 -23.11
N GLN A 80 -12.21 8.97 -24.38
CA GLN A 80 -11.18 9.02 -25.42
C GLN A 80 -10.51 10.41 -25.56
N ARG A 81 -11.26 11.50 -25.34
CA ARG A 81 -10.78 12.88 -25.53
C ARG A 81 -10.62 13.66 -24.23
N PHE A 82 -11.58 13.58 -23.33
CA PHE A 82 -11.63 14.45 -22.15
C PHE A 82 -11.26 13.71 -20.87
N ARG A 83 -10.77 14.48 -19.89
CA ARG A 83 -10.56 14.04 -18.51
C ARG A 83 -11.16 15.05 -17.56
N LEU A 84 -12.08 14.60 -16.71
CA LEU A 84 -12.52 15.28 -15.51
C LEU A 84 -11.61 14.87 -14.36
N ASP A 85 -11.02 15.84 -13.67
CA ASP A 85 -10.18 15.58 -12.51
C ASP A 85 -10.95 15.65 -11.18
N ALA A 86 -10.26 15.32 -10.09
CA ALA A 86 -10.84 15.32 -8.75
C ALA A 86 -11.13 16.73 -8.19
N ALA A 87 -10.67 17.80 -8.85
CA ALA A 87 -11.00 19.18 -8.51
C ALA A 87 -12.23 19.68 -9.29
N GLY A 88 -12.75 18.89 -10.22
CA GLY A 88 -13.89 19.24 -11.07
C GLY A 88 -13.51 20.00 -12.34
N GLN A 89 -12.21 20.07 -12.67
CA GLN A 89 -11.71 20.69 -13.89
C GLN A 89 -11.76 19.71 -15.06
N LEU A 90 -12.08 20.20 -16.26
CA LEU A 90 -12.21 19.39 -17.46
C LEU A 90 -11.07 19.72 -18.42
N PHE A 91 -10.34 18.71 -18.89
CA PHE A 91 -9.20 18.87 -19.79
C PHE A 91 -9.44 18.13 -21.11
N ASP A 92 -9.07 18.73 -22.23
CA ASP A 92 -9.00 18.07 -23.54
C ASP A 92 -7.63 17.42 -23.70
N MET A 93 -7.56 16.10 -23.51
CA MET A 93 -6.30 15.35 -23.49
C MET A 93 -5.68 15.17 -24.88
N GLN A 94 -6.36 15.53 -25.96
CA GLN A 94 -5.79 15.52 -27.31
C GLN A 94 -5.10 16.85 -27.62
N ALA A 95 -5.70 17.96 -27.17
CA ALA A 95 -5.14 19.30 -27.35
C ALA A 95 -4.16 19.70 -26.24
N ASP A 96 -4.29 19.13 -25.04
CA ASP A 96 -3.57 19.49 -23.83
C ASP A 96 -3.20 18.23 -23.02
N LEU A 97 -2.08 17.61 -23.39
CA LEU A 97 -1.52 16.45 -22.68
C LEU A 97 -1.06 16.80 -21.26
N GLY A 98 -0.71 18.07 -21.00
CA GLY A 98 -0.20 18.56 -19.73
C GLY A 98 -1.28 18.84 -18.68
N GLN A 99 -2.55 18.91 -19.09
CA GLN A 99 -3.68 19.32 -18.25
C GLN A 99 -3.49 20.73 -17.67
N GLU A 100 -3.08 21.69 -18.50
CA GLU A 100 -2.81 23.07 -18.10
C GLU A 100 -4.04 23.98 -18.25
N ARG A 101 -4.98 23.62 -19.14
CA ARG A 101 -6.13 24.46 -19.49
C ARG A 101 -7.46 23.77 -19.21
N ASP A 102 -8.19 24.32 -18.26
CA ASP A 102 -9.58 23.93 -18.01
C ASP A 102 -10.50 24.41 -19.15
N VAL A 103 -11.21 23.46 -19.77
CA VAL A 103 -12.14 23.66 -20.89
C VAL A 103 -13.60 23.43 -20.49
N ALA A 104 -13.90 23.30 -19.19
CA ALA A 104 -15.25 23.10 -18.67
C ALA A 104 -16.28 24.12 -19.20
N ARG A 105 -15.89 25.40 -19.28
CA ARG A 105 -16.77 26.49 -19.76
C ARG A 105 -17.12 26.37 -21.23
N THR A 106 -16.24 25.79 -22.06
CA THR A 106 -16.46 25.64 -23.50
C THR A 106 -17.07 24.28 -23.87
N HIS A 107 -17.08 23.32 -22.93
CA HIS A 107 -17.71 22.00 -23.10
C HIS A 107 -18.64 21.65 -21.93
N PRO A 108 -19.69 22.46 -21.66
CA PRO A 108 -20.56 22.27 -20.49
C PRO A 108 -21.32 20.93 -20.51
N GLU A 109 -21.72 20.45 -21.69
CA GLU A 109 -22.41 19.16 -21.83
C GLU A 109 -21.51 17.96 -21.49
N VAL A 110 -20.24 18.02 -21.90
CA VAL A 110 -19.24 16.99 -21.55
C VAL A 110 -19.00 16.99 -20.05
N LEU A 111 -18.82 18.17 -19.46
CA LEU A 111 -18.66 18.32 -18.01
C LEU A 111 -19.83 17.68 -17.27
N LYS A 112 -21.07 18.02 -17.64
CA LYS A 112 -22.28 17.50 -17.01
C LYS A 112 -22.39 15.98 -17.14
N SER A 113 -22.09 15.43 -18.32
CA SER A 113 -22.10 13.98 -18.57
C SER A 113 -21.07 13.26 -17.68
N MET A 114 -19.83 13.74 -17.63
CA MET A 114 -18.77 13.14 -16.83
C MET A 114 -19.03 13.28 -15.31
N GLN A 115 -19.60 14.40 -14.86
CA GLN A 115 -20.00 14.60 -13.46
C GLN A 115 -21.13 13.64 -13.06
N SER A 116 -22.12 13.43 -13.94
CA SER A 116 -23.18 12.45 -13.72
C SER A 116 -22.61 11.03 -13.59
N ALA A 117 -21.71 10.65 -14.49
CA ALA A 117 -21.02 9.36 -14.44
C ALA A 117 -20.17 9.20 -13.16
N ALA A 118 -19.46 10.25 -12.74
CA ALA A 118 -18.71 10.27 -11.49
C ALA A 118 -19.61 10.03 -10.27
N ASN A 119 -20.75 10.72 -10.20
CA ASN A 119 -21.70 10.59 -9.09
C ASN A 119 -22.32 9.20 -9.03
N GLN A 120 -22.67 8.63 -10.19
CA GLN A 120 -23.18 7.26 -10.27
C GLN A 120 -22.14 6.26 -9.77
N PHE A 121 -20.90 6.36 -10.24
CA PHE A 121 -19.81 5.48 -9.82
C PHE A 121 -19.57 5.56 -8.30
N VAL A 122 -19.61 6.75 -7.70
CA VAL A 122 -19.49 6.92 -6.25
C VAL A 122 -20.65 6.26 -5.49
N ALA A 123 -21.88 6.36 -6.01
CA ALA A 123 -23.05 5.73 -5.40
C ALA A 123 -22.92 4.20 -5.42
N GLU A 124 -22.41 3.62 -6.51
CA GLU A 124 -22.15 2.18 -6.64
C GLU A 124 -21.07 1.71 -5.64
N LEU A 125 -20.01 2.51 -5.42
CA LEU A 125 -18.96 2.21 -4.46
C LEU A 125 -19.40 2.30 -3.00
N ALA A 126 -20.37 3.16 -2.67
CA ALA A 126 -20.78 3.41 -1.28
C ALA A 126 -21.29 2.13 -0.58
N GLY A 127 -21.84 1.17 -1.32
CA GLY A 127 -22.25 -0.14 -0.79
C GLY A 127 -21.12 -1.18 -0.66
N ALA A 128 -19.95 -0.93 -1.26
CA ALA A 128 -18.85 -1.89 -1.35
C ALA A 128 -17.64 -1.55 -0.45
N ILE A 129 -17.48 -0.28 -0.06
CA ILE A 129 -16.28 0.20 0.66
C ILE A 129 -16.64 0.62 2.09
N GLY A 130 -16.40 -0.28 3.05
CA GLY A 130 -16.51 -0.01 4.49
C GLY A 130 -15.22 0.58 5.10
N PRO A 131 -15.22 0.92 6.41
CA PRO A 131 -13.98 1.19 7.12
C PRO A 131 -13.06 -0.03 7.03
N ASP A 132 -11.81 0.18 6.65
CA ASP A 132 -10.81 -0.89 6.69
C ASP A 132 -10.36 -1.11 8.14
N ASN A 133 -11.02 -2.04 8.81
CA ASN A 133 -10.74 -2.47 10.17
C ASN A 133 -10.15 -3.89 10.21
N ARG A 134 -9.57 -4.36 9.10
CA ARG A 134 -9.02 -5.71 9.01
C ARG A 134 -7.75 -5.79 9.86
N PRO A 135 -7.69 -6.71 10.84
CA PRO A 135 -6.47 -6.93 11.62
C PRO A 135 -5.44 -7.70 10.79
N PHE A 136 -4.18 -7.67 11.23
CA PHE A 136 -3.12 -8.49 10.67
C PHE A 136 -3.22 -9.92 11.23
N PRO A 137 -3.40 -10.95 10.39
CA PRO A 137 -3.50 -12.31 10.87
C PRO A 137 -2.12 -12.79 11.34
N VAL A 138 -2.05 -13.34 12.55
CA VAL A 138 -0.86 -14.02 13.10
C VAL A 138 -1.19 -15.49 13.34
N GLY A 139 -0.33 -16.38 12.85
CA GLY A 139 -0.48 -17.81 13.08
C GLY A 139 -1.45 -18.52 12.14
N PHE A 140 -1.79 -17.93 10.99
CA PHE A 140 -2.47 -18.65 9.90
C PHE A 140 -1.47 -19.58 9.20
N SER A 141 -0.38 -18.99 8.69
CA SER A 141 0.81 -19.69 8.22
C SER A 141 1.83 -19.94 9.35
N THR A 142 2.80 -20.81 9.09
CA THR A 142 3.90 -21.11 10.03
C THR A 142 4.72 -19.86 10.39
N SER A 143 4.87 -18.93 9.45
CA SER A 143 5.56 -17.65 9.66
C SER A 143 4.61 -16.49 9.36
N THR A 144 4.64 -15.47 10.20
CA THR A 144 3.94 -14.19 9.97
C THR A 144 4.91 -13.04 10.17
N LEU A 145 5.05 -12.20 9.14
CA LEU A 145 5.82 -10.96 9.20
C LEU A 145 4.91 -9.78 9.54
N LEU A 146 5.27 -9.03 10.57
CA LEU A 146 4.66 -7.76 10.95
C LEU A 146 5.67 -6.64 10.70
N PRO A 147 5.73 -6.09 9.48
CA PRO A 147 6.71 -5.07 9.13
C PRO A 147 6.33 -3.69 9.65
N ALA A 148 7.33 -2.84 9.78
CA ALA A 148 7.15 -1.46 10.20
C ALA A 148 6.17 -0.69 9.30
N ARG A 149 6.12 -0.98 7.99
CA ARG A 149 5.16 -0.35 7.06
C ARG A 149 3.70 -0.48 7.51
N ASP A 150 3.39 -1.54 8.23
CA ASP A 150 2.04 -1.93 8.67
C ASP A 150 1.78 -1.54 10.14
N GLY A 151 2.84 -1.30 10.92
CA GLY A 151 2.75 -0.91 12.32
C GLY A 151 2.37 0.55 12.51
N LYS A 152 1.85 0.90 13.69
CA LYS A 152 1.57 2.27 14.14
C LYS A 152 2.50 2.61 15.29
N THR A 153 2.65 3.91 15.56
CA THR A 153 3.50 4.39 16.65
C THR A 153 2.80 5.46 17.47
N THR A 154 3.21 5.62 18.72
CA THR A 154 2.91 6.78 19.57
C THR A 154 4.20 7.41 20.08
N GLY A 155 4.11 8.65 20.55
CA GLY A 155 5.26 9.36 21.12
C GLY A 155 6.23 9.86 20.05
N GLU A 156 7.53 9.69 20.28
CA GLU A 156 8.57 10.29 19.43
C GLU A 156 9.12 9.36 18.34
N ILE A 157 8.62 8.12 18.25
CA ILE A 157 9.07 7.17 17.24
C ILE A 157 8.71 7.67 15.85
N GLN A 158 9.72 7.67 14.98
CA GLN A 158 9.61 8.14 13.61
C GLN A 158 9.73 6.98 12.62
N ARG A 159 9.11 7.16 11.46
CA ARG A 159 9.45 6.35 10.28
C ARG A 159 10.70 6.91 9.62
N SER A 160 11.51 6.03 9.06
CA SER A 160 12.71 6.40 8.32
C SER A 160 12.43 7.22 7.05
N GLY A 161 11.25 7.04 6.45
CA GLY A 161 10.82 7.76 5.26
C GLY A 161 9.36 8.20 5.34
N ARG A 162 9.00 9.17 4.48
CA ARG A 162 7.64 9.74 4.42
C ARG A 162 6.59 8.71 4.00
N ALA A 163 6.93 7.84 3.04
CA ALA A 163 6.07 6.76 2.59
C ALA A 163 6.36 5.47 3.38
N PRO A 164 5.34 4.76 3.87
CA PRO A 164 5.56 3.62 4.76
C PRO A 164 6.16 2.40 4.05
N ASN A 165 5.96 2.24 2.73
CA ASN A 165 6.21 1.02 1.96
C ASN A 165 7.62 0.43 2.10
N CYS A 166 8.64 1.28 2.27
CA CYS A 166 10.04 0.91 2.48
C CYS A 166 10.63 1.50 3.77
N SER A 167 9.80 1.70 4.80
CA SER A 167 10.22 2.34 6.05
C SER A 167 10.57 1.36 7.17
N TYR A 168 11.35 1.83 8.14
CA TYR A 168 11.56 1.20 9.44
C TYR A 168 11.31 2.23 10.54
N PHE A 169 11.13 1.79 11.77
CA PHE A 169 10.98 2.68 12.92
C PHE A 169 12.34 3.04 13.50
N LYS A 170 12.52 4.32 13.84
CA LYS A 170 13.72 4.89 14.46
C LYS A 170 13.32 5.88 15.55
N ASN A 171 14.29 6.41 16.29
CA ASN A 171 14.03 7.41 17.33
C ASN A 171 13.11 6.87 18.44
N TRP A 172 13.35 5.64 18.88
CA TRP A 172 12.63 5.02 20.00
C TRP A 172 13.35 5.34 21.31
N THR A 173 13.12 6.54 21.81
CA THR A 173 13.95 7.18 22.85
C THR A 173 13.27 7.26 24.21
N ARG A 174 11.94 7.03 24.30
CA ARG A 174 11.20 7.16 25.56
C ARG A 174 10.47 5.88 25.96
N LYS A 175 10.41 5.63 27.28
CA LYS A 175 9.67 4.49 27.87
C LYS A 175 8.17 4.52 27.55
N GLY A 176 7.59 5.72 27.39
CA GLY A 176 6.20 5.91 27.01
C GLY A 176 5.89 5.72 25.52
N ASP A 177 6.91 5.60 24.67
CA ASP A 177 6.71 5.37 23.25
C ASP A 177 6.28 3.91 22.99
N LYS A 178 5.50 3.71 21.92
CA LYS A 178 4.92 2.41 21.58
C LYS A 178 4.99 2.16 20.08
N ILE A 179 5.37 0.96 19.68
CA ILE A 179 5.19 0.43 18.31
C ILE A 179 4.14 -0.67 18.38
N PHE A 180 3.10 -0.64 17.54
CA PHE A 180 2.00 -1.59 17.68
C PHE A 180 1.29 -1.95 16.38
N TRP A 181 0.65 -3.11 16.38
CA TRP A 181 -0.18 -3.63 15.29
C TRP A 181 -1.53 -4.10 15.86
N ASP A 182 -2.60 -3.91 15.09
CA ASP A 182 -3.90 -4.55 15.37
C ASP A 182 -3.87 -5.94 14.75
N VAL A 183 -3.84 -6.96 15.60
CA VAL A 183 -3.54 -8.35 15.22
C VAL A 183 -4.73 -9.24 15.55
N GLU A 184 -4.97 -10.23 14.70
CA GLU A 184 -5.84 -11.38 14.98
C GLU A 184 -4.98 -12.63 15.03
N VAL A 185 -4.76 -13.18 16.22
CA VAL A 185 -4.11 -14.48 16.37
C VAL A 185 -5.12 -15.54 15.96
N THR A 186 -4.88 -16.23 14.86
CA THR A 186 -5.84 -17.19 14.31
C THR A 186 -5.77 -18.58 14.97
N GLN A 187 -4.64 -18.89 15.62
CA GLN A 187 -4.40 -20.16 16.29
C GLN A 187 -3.73 -19.93 17.65
N THR A 188 -4.30 -20.48 18.72
CA THR A 188 -3.64 -20.50 20.03
C THR A 188 -2.37 -21.36 19.92
N GLY A 189 -1.22 -20.88 20.40
CA GLY A 189 0.05 -21.58 20.18
C GLY A 189 1.24 -20.92 20.86
N ASP A 190 2.38 -21.60 20.81
CA ASP A 190 3.67 -21.01 21.12
C ASP A 190 4.30 -20.43 19.85
N TYR A 191 4.80 -19.21 19.97
CA TYR A 191 5.36 -18.46 18.86
C TYR A 191 6.79 -18.02 19.20
N ASP A 192 7.75 -18.42 18.38
CA ASP A 192 9.09 -17.80 18.42
C ASP A 192 9.02 -16.43 17.77
N VAL A 193 9.48 -15.43 18.50
CA VAL A 193 9.49 -14.03 18.07
C VAL A 193 10.90 -13.64 17.66
N ILE A 194 11.05 -13.16 16.43
CA ILE A 194 12.30 -12.65 15.89
C ILE A 194 12.12 -11.18 15.52
N ALA A 195 12.91 -10.29 16.14
CA ALA A 195 12.95 -8.89 15.78
C ALA A 195 14.06 -8.62 14.76
N TYR A 196 13.75 -7.97 13.65
CA TYR A 196 14.75 -7.48 12.71
C TYR A 196 15.09 -6.04 13.05
N TYR A 197 16.32 -5.83 13.52
CA TYR A 197 16.72 -4.59 14.17
C TYR A 197 18.06 -4.05 13.66
N ALA A 198 18.30 -2.77 13.93
CA ALA A 198 19.60 -2.14 13.89
C ALA A 198 19.82 -1.35 15.19
N CYS A 199 21.03 -1.37 15.73
CA CYS A 199 21.40 -0.75 17.00
C CYS A 199 22.90 -0.44 17.02
N PRO A 200 23.31 0.82 17.27
CA PRO A 200 24.71 1.18 17.43
C PRO A 200 25.26 0.70 18.78
N LYS A 201 26.58 0.61 18.90
CA LYS A 201 27.26 0.14 20.12
C LYS A 201 26.90 0.96 21.37
N SER A 202 26.65 2.26 21.22
CA SER A 202 26.29 3.17 22.31
C SER A 202 24.92 2.89 22.93
N ASP A 203 24.04 2.19 22.20
CA ASP A 203 22.65 1.96 22.61
C ASP A 203 22.41 0.52 23.11
N LEU A 204 23.47 -0.29 23.22
CA LEU A 204 23.38 -1.64 23.77
C LEU A 204 22.90 -1.65 25.22
N GLY A 205 22.24 -2.74 25.58
CA GLY A 205 21.73 -2.99 26.92
C GLY A 205 20.27 -2.57 27.11
N ALA A 206 19.69 -1.85 26.14
CA ALA A 206 18.28 -1.49 26.18
C ALA A 206 17.39 -2.74 26.24
N THR A 207 16.33 -2.65 27.04
CA THR A 207 15.33 -3.70 27.24
C THR A 207 13.95 -3.22 26.82
N PHE A 208 13.16 -4.15 26.29
CA PHE A 208 11.81 -3.89 25.82
C PHE A 208 10.91 -5.08 26.12
N GLU A 209 9.61 -4.86 26.08
CA GLU A 209 8.58 -5.89 26.14
C GLU A 209 7.74 -5.90 24.88
N LEU A 210 7.35 -7.09 24.47
CA LEU A 210 6.24 -7.38 23.58
C LEU A 210 5.02 -7.76 24.44
N THR A 211 3.86 -7.18 24.17
CA THR A 211 2.61 -7.53 24.85
C THR A 211 1.48 -7.81 23.87
N PHE A 212 0.60 -8.76 24.22
CA PHE A 212 -0.64 -9.06 23.50
C PHE A 212 -1.65 -9.73 24.43
N ASN A 213 -2.81 -9.10 24.65
CA ASN A 213 -3.91 -9.65 25.46
C ASN A 213 -3.46 -10.30 26.80
N GLY A 214 -2.53 -9.66 27.50
CA GLY A 214 -1.98 -10.13 28.79
C GLY A 214 -0.75 -11.03 28.68
N ALA A 215 -0.44 -11.60 27.51
CA ALA A 215 0.83 -12.26 27.27
C ALA A 215 1.96 -11.22 27.15
N THR A 216 3.12 -11.52 27.74
CA THR A 216 4.30 -10.64 27.74
C THR A 216 5.55 -11.45 27.40
N LEU A 217 6.45 -10.86 26.61
CA LEU A 217 7.78 -11.37 26.32
C LEU A 217 8.79 -10.23 26.36
N GLN A 218 9.83 -10.35 27.18
CA GLN A 218 10.89 -9.33 27.26
C GLN A 218 12.07 -9.67 26.35
N GLY A 219 12.68 -8.64 25.78
CA GLY A 219 13.90 -8.73 24.99
C GLY A 219 14.95 -7.74 25.47
N LYS A 220 16.21 -8.04 25.15
CA LYS A 220 17.37 -7.16 25.43
C LYS A 220 18.26 -7.07 24.20
N VAL A 221 18.63 -5.85 23.82
CA VAL A 221 19.53 -5.60 22.69
C VAL A 221 20.97 -5.73 23.16
N ILE A 222 21.66 -6.80 22.75
CA ILE A 222 23.00 -7.15 23.24
C ILE A 222 24.08 -7.21 22.16
N GLN A 223 23.69 -7.17 20.88
CA GLN A 223 24.62 -7.25 19.75
C GLN A 223 24.53 -5.99 18.90
N VAL A 224 25.68 -5.53 18.43
CA VAL A 224 25.75 -4.37 17.53
C VAL A 224 25.25 -4.77 16.14
N ASN A 225 24.38 -3.93 15.58
CA ASN A 225 24.06 -3.96 14.16
C ASN A 225 23.80 -2.54 13.67
N ASP A 226 24.83 -1.82 13.24
CA ASP A 226 24.67 -0.45 12.72
C ASP A 226 25.37 -0.29 11.37
N PRO A 227 24.82 -0.91 10.30
CA PRO A 227 25.34 -0.74 8.96
C PRO A 227 24.93 0.63 8.38
N PRO A 228 25.75 1.21 7.49
CA PRO A 228 25.40 2.44 6.80
C PRO A 228 24.12 2.27 5.96
N LEU A 229 23.45 3.38 5.71
CA LEU A 229 22.37 3.44 4.72
C LEU A 229 22.92 3.21 3.31
N ARG A 230 22.09 2.60 2.45
CA ARG A 230 22.36 2.35 1.03
C ARG A 230 21.17 2.75 0.17
N GLY A 231 21.42 2.95 -1.11
CA GLY A 231 20.43 3.32 -2.13
C GLY A 231 20.59 4.74 -2.65
N ALA A 232 21.25 5.63 -1.90
CA ALA A 232 21.50 7.02 -2.32
C ALA A 232 22.36 7.07 -3.59
N GLU A 233 23.29 6.14 -3.75
CA GLU A 233 24.12 5.95 -4.93
C GLU A 233 23.32 5.61 -6.20
N ASN A 234 22.07 5.15 -6.05
CA ASN A 234 21.17 4.81 -7.16
C ASN A 234 20.06 5.85 -7.37
N ASP A 235 19.95 6.87 -6.51
CA ASP A 235 18.93 7.90 -6.62
C ASP A 235 19.28 8.88 -7.75
N ARG A 236 18.49 8.83 -8.82
CA ARG A 236 18.64 9.73 -9.98
C ARG A 236 18.05 11.13 -9.74
N THR A 237 17.36 11.31 -8.62
CA THR A 237 16.63 12.53 -8.24
C THR A 237 16.83 12.86 -6.75
N PRO A 238 18.07 13.09 -6.29
CA PRO A 238 18.41 13.15 -4.86
C PRO A 238 17.68 14.24 -4.06
N ASN A 239 17.19 15.29 -4.73
CA ASN A 239 16.50 16.41 -4.09
C ASN A 239 14.99 16.19 -3.91
N ARG A 240 14.45 15.03 -4.30
CA ARG A 240 13.02 14.73 -4.18
C ARG A 240 12.58 14.58 -2.71
N GLY A 241 13.52 14.23 -1.81
CA GLY A 241 13.28 14.12 -0.38
C GLY A 241 12.26 13.04 0.03
N SER A 242 11.86 12.17 -0.90
CA SER A 242 10.85 11.13 -0.69
C SER A 242 11.42 9.71 -0.72
N GLU A 243 12.67 9.55 -1.16
CA GLU A 243 13.28 8.23 -1.25
C GLU A 243 13.60 7.68 0.14
N SER A 244 13.35 6.39 0.32
CA SER A 244 13.61 5.68 1.56
C SER A 244 14.89 4.86 1.41
N TYR A 245 15.99 5.38 1.93
CA TYR A 245 17.22 4.61 2.04
C TYR A 245 17.08 3.52 3.10
N VAL A 246 17.73 2.39 2.84
CA VAL A 246 17.64 1.19 3.68
C VAL A 246 19.01 0.81 4.21
N LYS A 247 19.04 0.00 5.25
CA LYS A 247 20.25 -0.61 5.79
C LYS A 247 19.98 -2.09 6.08
N THR A 248 21.02 -2.85 6.39
CA THR A 248 20.86 -4.27 6.73
C THR A 248 20.33 -4.43 8.15
N PHE A 249 19.17 -5.05 8.30
CA PHE A 249 18.60 -5.41 9.60
C PHE A 249 18.93 -6.86 9.91
N LYS A 250 19.43 -7.14 11.12
CA LYS A 250 19.76 -8.50 11.56
C LYS A 250 18.61 -9.08 12.39
N PRO A 251 18.36 -10.40 12.28
CA PRO A 251 17.40 -11.07 13.15
C PRO A 251 17.99 -11.19 14.58
N MET A 252 17.16 -10.91 15.57
CA MET A 252 17.39 -11.20 16.98
C MET A 252 16.25 -12.09 17.48
N HIS A 253 16.58 -13.29 17.94
CA HIS A 253 15.62 -14.14 18.63
C HIS A 253 15.29 -13.51 19.98
N VAL A 254 14.05 -13.04 20.12
CA VAL A 254 13.56 -12.41 21.36
C VAL A 254 13.21 -13.48 22.38
N GLY A 255 12.56 -14.56 21.93
CA GLY A 255 12.14 -15.69 22.75
C GLY A 255 10.83 -16.29 22.24
N THR A 256 10.28 -17.21 23.03
CA THR A 256 8.98 -17.85 22.76
C THR A 256 7.89 -17.21 23.61
N VAL A 257 6.74 -16.93 23.02
CA VAL A 257 5.55 -16.46 23.73
C VAL A 257 4.33 -17.30 23.38
N ARG A 258 3.56 -17.67 24.39
CA ARG A 258 2.24 -18.29 24.24
C ARG A 258 1.23 -17.21 23.87
N LEU A 259 0.63 -17.29 22.69
CA LEU A 259 -0.44 -16.39 22.26
C LEU A 259 -1.76 -17.13 22.20
N GLU A 260 -2.79 -16.55 22.81
CA GLU A 260 -4.15 -17.05 22.72
C GLU A 260 -4.85 -16.48 21.49
N LYS A 261 -5.72 -17.31 20.87
CA LYS A 261 -6.53 -16.92 19.72
C LYS A 261 -7.40 -15.71 20.08
N GLY A 262 -7.43 -14.73 19.19
CA GLY A 262 -8.29 -13.57 19.30
C GLY A 262 -7.67 -12.30 18.71
N ARG A 263 -8.47 -11.23 18.71
CA ARG A 263 -8.04 -9.91 18.29
C ARG A 263 -7.42 -9.13 19.44
N GLY A 264 -6.40 -8.34 19.17
CA GLY A 264 -5.80 -7.45 20.17
C GLY A 264 -4.75 -6.52 19.59
N GLU A 265 -4.33 -5.57 20.42
CA GLU A 265 -3.15 -4.76 20.12
C GLU A 265 -1.90 -5.55 20.51
N LEU A 266 -1.06 -5.88 19.52
CA LEU A 266 0.29 -6.39 19.74
C LEU A 266 1.24 -5.19 19.82
N ALA A 267 1.90 -4.98 20.96
CA ALA A 267 2.70 -3.78 21.19
C ALA A 267 4.13 -4.09 21.65
N LEU A 268 5.08 -3.30 21.17
CA LEU A 268 6.42 -3.17 21.73
C LEU A 268 6.52 -1.91 22.58
N ARG A 269 7.06 -2.03 23.79
CA ARG A 269 7.30 -0.92 24.75
C ARG A 269 8.69 -1.01 25.36
N ALA A 270 9.29 0.13 25.63
CA ALA A 270 10.61 0.20 26.23
C ALA A 270 10.52 0.02 27.75
N ILE A 271 11.39 -0.82 28.31
CA ILE A 271 11.54 -1.02 29.76
C ILE A 271 12.70 -0.18 30.27
N ASP A 272 13.86 -0.30 29.62
CA ASP A 272 15.06 0.46 29.98
C ASP A 272 15.87 0.89 28.76
N ILE A 273 16.45 2.09 28.84
CA ILE A 273 17.17 2.75 27.75
C ILE A 273 18.47 3.35 28.33
N PRO A 274 19.54 2.54 28.48
CA PRO A 274 20.81 3.02 29.04
C PRO A 274 21.61 3.91 28.08
N GLY A 275 21.34 3.80 26.77
CA GLY A 275 21.89 4.67 25.73
C GLY A 275 20.88 5.72 25.25
N ASN A 276 20.87 6.01 23.95
CA ASN A 276 20.01 7.07 23.39
C ASN A 276 18.64 6.57 22.93
N GLN A 277 18.53 5.28 22.56
CA GLN A 277 17.31 4.66 22.05
C GLN A 277 17.34 3.15 22.32
N VAL A 278 16.21 2.46 22.13
CA VAL A 278 16.16 1.00 22.23
C VAL A 278 16.85 0.33 21.03
N MET A 279 16.30 0.56 19.84
CA MET A 279 16.77 0.05 18.55
C MET A 279 15.95 0.65 17.41
N GLU A 280 16.45 0.58 16.20
CA GLU A 280 15.65 0.72 14.98
C GLU A 280 14.96 -0.61 14.66
N VAL A 281 13.65 -0.59 14.36
CA VAL A 281 12.84 -1.80 14.13
C VAL A 281 12.32 -1.86 12.70
N ARG A 282 12.69 -2.90 11.95
CA ARG A 282 12.20 -3.12 10.58
C ARG A 282 10.95 -3.98 10.54
N LEU A 283 10.93 -5.09 11.27
CA LEU A 283 9.78 -6.00 11.35
C LEU A 283 9.91 -6.95 12.55
N LEU A 284 8.78 -7.53 12.95
CA LEU A 284 8.72 -8.73 13.78
C LEU A 284 8.35 -9.93 12.91
N ASN A 285 8.93 -11.09 13.19
CA ASN A 285 8.52 -12.37 12.62
C ASN A 285 8.04 -13.29 13.74
N PHE A 286 6.83 -13.80 13.61
CA PHE A 286 6.23 -14.80 14.49
C PHE A 286 6.28 -16.16 13.80
N MET A 287 7.03 -17.09 14.37
CA MET A 287 7.15 -18.46 13.89
C MET A 287 6.34 -19.36 14.82
N ARG A 288 5.25 -19.93 14.31
CA ARG A 288 4.41 -20.88 15.06
C ARG A 288 5.18 -22.19 15.25
N LYS A 289 5.27 -22.67 16.48
CA LYS A 289 5.80 -24.00 16.81
C LYS A 289 4.79 -25.11 16.55
#